data_AF-A0A0A2JPU3-F1
#
_entry.id   AF-A0A0A2JPU3-F1
#
_cell.length_a   1.000
_cell.length_b   1.000
_cell.length_c   1.000
_cell.angle_alpha   90.00
_cell.angle_beta   90.00
_cell.angle_gamma   90.00
#
_symmetry.space_group_name_H-M   'P 1'
#
loop_
_entity.id
_entity.type
_entity.pdbx_description
1 polymer ?
#
loop_
_entity_poly.entity_id
_entity_poly.type
_entity_poly.pdbx_seq_one_letter_code
_entity_poly.pdbx_strand_id
1 'polypeptide(L)'
;MVAGERYELVWLGAEYALWAWGTLREHWEQEIGVNSGLPRVLIPGGASCSFLCVEAEEPLEPGPYKDPLVKKSERIPGAPCMSVFLEGPSEMSKTEKPFYATMKITYDGPTNEDNEAINDDIKPIIIHDYPFTYEHFRLQRRCLDYDPSKDSNGNSTQWKTYIDDEYNPGWRIVDEPDVEVNVTDPEFFRSLKPGESFVRKYRLEIFDLHPDTVVGDTYRYQYCGGRVDWWIWGDCEEHAKTVVKLPCWLHGRVVNPADNDGRPVIMVPSSNFVEFTVVE
;
A
#
# COMPACT_ATOMS: atom_id res chain seq x y z
N MET A 1 -6.97 -31.81 3.64
CA MET A 1 -6.38 -32.56 2.51
C MET A 1 -5.21 -33.35 3.07
N VAL A 2 -4.89 -34.50 2.49
CA VAL A 2 -3.80 -35.39 2.90
C VAL A 2 -2.64 -35.19 1.94
N ALA A 3 -1.46 -34.91 2.48
CA ALA A 3 -0.25 -34.75 1.69
C ALA A 3 0.03 -36.02 0.87
N GLY A 4 0.43 -35.84 -0.39
CA GLY A 4 0.64 -36.90 -1.37
C GLY A 4 -0.61 -37.33 -2.14
N GLU A 5 -1.82 -36.90 -1.74
CA GLU A 5 -3.04 -37.21 -2.47
C GLU A 5 -3.37 -36.14 -3.53
N ARG A 6 -4.03 -36.57 -4.60
CA ARG A 6 -4.52 -35.68 -5.66
C ARG A 6 -5.97 -35.29 -5.35
N TYR A 7 -6.22 -33.99 -5.33
CA TYR A 7 -7.55 -33.42 -5.14
C TYR A 7 -8.01 -32.77 -6.44
N GLU A 8 -9.33 -32.72 -6.61
CA GLU A 8 -9.96 -32.03 -7.72
C GLU A 8 -10.86 -30.92 -7.15
N LEU A 9 -10.52 -29.67 -7.46
CA LEU A 9 -11.40 -28.54 -7.21
C LEU A 9 -12.37 -28.45 -8.38
N VAL A 10 -13.66 -28.60 -8.09
CA VAL A 10 -14.71 -28.55 -9.11
C VAL A 10 -15.55 -27.31 -8.88
N TRP A 11 -15.64 -26.45 -9.90
CA TRP A 11 -16.61 -25.37 -9.93
C TRP A 11 -17.99 -25.97 -10.25
N LEU A 12 -18.86 -26.01 -9.24
CA LEU A 12 -20.21 -26.55 -9.36
C LEU A 12 -21.17 -25.64 -10.12
N GLY A 13 -20.72 -24.44 -10.50
CA GLY A 13 -21.56 -23.38 -11.02
C GLY A 13 -22.03 -22.45 -9.90
N ALA A 14 -22.56 -21.31 -10.30
CA ALA A 14 -23.18 -20.37 -9.37
C ALA A 14 -24.39 -19.72 -10.02
N GLU A 15 -25.33 -19.30 -9.18
CA GLU A 15 -26.44 -18.48 -9.56
C GLU A 15 -26.21 -17.05 -9.03
N TYR A 16 -26.13 -16.08 -9.93
CA TYR A 16 -25.81 -14.70 -9.61
C TYR A 16 -27.03 -13.80 -9.80
N ALA A 17 -27.47 -13.15 -8.73
CA ALA A 17 -28.65 -12.28 -8.73
C ALA A 17 -28.30 -10.78 -8.81
N LEU A 18 -27.00 -10.43 -8.86
CA LEU A 18 -26.49 -9.06 -8.81
C LEU A 18 -25.90 -8.67 -10.17
N TRP A 19 -26.75 -8.32 -11.14
CA TRP A 19 -26.30 -7.87 -12.46
C TRP A 19 -27.35 -6.95 -13.10
N ALA A 20 -26.91 -6.10 -14.04
CA ALA A 20 -27.77 -5.24 -14.87
C ALA A 20 -27.13 -5.05 -16.25
N TRP A 21 -27.93 -4.65 -17.26
CA TRP A 21 -27.42 -4.30 -18.59
C TRP A 21 -26.99 -2.85 -18.65
N GLY A 22 -25.73 -2.60 -19.03
CA GLY A 22 -25.21 -1.25 -19.25
C GLY A 22 -23.78 -1.08 -18.73
N THR A 23 -23.33 0.15 -18.71
CA THR A 23 -22.04 0.60 -18.18
C THR A 23 -22.18 1.04 -16.72
N LEU A 24 -21.07 1.07 -15.98
CA LEU A 24 -21.04 1.56 -14.59
C LEU A 24 -21.60 3.00 -14.47
N ARG A 25 -21.38 3.85 -15.48
CA ARG A 25 -21.87 5.23 -15.49
C ARG A 25 -23.40 5.31 -15.56
N GLU A 26 -24.04 4.38 -16.27
CA GLU A 26 -25.50 4.31 -16.40
C GLU A 26 -26.18 3.84 -15.10
N HIS A 27 -25.43 3.18 -14.21
CA HIS A 27 -25.94 2.61 -12.95
C HIS A 27 -25.36 3.24 -11.68
N TRP A 28 -24.67 4.38 -11.79
CA TRP A 28 -23.93 4.99 -10.66
C TRP A 28 -24.79 5.32 -9.43
N GLU A 29 -26.09 5.57 -9.61
CA GLU A 29 -27.05 5.86 -8.52
C GLU A 29 -28.15 4.80 -8.35
N GLN A 30 -27.99 3.63 -8.98
CA GLN A 30 -28.99 2.56 -8.95
C GLN A 30 -28.52 1.39 -8.07
N GLU A 31 -29.43 0.87 -7.25
CA GLU A 31 -29.21 -0.35 -6.49
C GLU A 31 -29.39 -1.56 -7.42
N ILE A 32 -28.27 -2.22 -7.77
CA ILE A 32 -28.30 -3.45 -8.57
C ILE A 32 -28.50 -4.63 -7.62
N GLY A 33 -29.55 -5.42 -7.83
CA GLY A 33 -29.70 -6.68 -7.11
C GLY A 33 -31.07 -7.32 -7.15
N VAL A 34 -31.37 -8.14 -6.14
CA VAL A 34 -32.48 -9.12 -6.06
C VAL A 34 -33.86 -8.51 -6.34
N ASN A 35 -34.04 -7.20 -6.16
CA ASN A 35 -35.29 -6.47 -6.39
C ASN A 35 -35.43 -5.88 -7.81
N SER A 36 -34.45 -6.08 -8.70
CA SER A 36 -34.45 -5.52 -10.07
C SER A 36 -35.37 -6.26 -11.06
N GLY A 37 -35.96 -7.39 -10.65
CA GLY A 37 -36.82 -8.22 -11.52
C GLY A 37 -36.07 -8.93 -12.65
N LEU A 38 -34.75 -8.85 -12.70
CA LEU A 38 -33.91 -9.53 -13.69
C LEU A 38 -33.77 -11.02 -13.38
N PRO A 39 -33.72 -11.90 -14.39
CA PRO A 39 -33.50 -13.31 -14.17
C PRO A 39 -32.11 -13.52 -13.59
N ARG A 40 -31.93 -14.52 -12.74
CA ARG A 40 -30.61 -14.83 -12.19
C ARG A 40 -29.70 -15.36 -13.31
N VAL A 41 -28.45 -14.90 -13.34
CA VAL A 41 -27.45 -15.43 -14.26
C VAL A 41 -27.01 -16.79 -13.73
N LEU A 42 -27.15 -17.81 -14.55
CA LEU A 42 -26.61 -19.13 -14.28
C LEU A 42 -25.21 -19.19 -14.90
N ILE A 43 -24.19 -19.25 -14.05
CA ILE A 43 -22.83 -19.54 -14.46
C ILE A 43 -22.68 -21.05 -14.40
N PRO A 44 -22.58 -21.74 -15.55
CA PRO A 44 -22.51 -23.19 -15.57
C PRO A 44 -21.26 -23.67 -14.83
N GLY A 45 -21.42 -24.75 -14.08
CA GLY A 45 -20.30 -25.51 -13.55
C GLY A 45 -19.54 -26.24 -14.66
N GLY A 46 -18.42 -26.86 -14.29
CA GLY A 46 -17.69 -27.77 -15.18
C GLY A 46 -16.21 -27.46 -15.34
N ALA A 47 -15.75 -26.28 -14.91
CA ALA A 47 -14.32 -26.07 -14.72
C ALA A 47 -13.85 -26.92 -13.54
N SER A 48 -12.85 -27.75 -13.76
CA SER A 48 -12.15 -28.43 -12.67
C SER A 48 -10.65 -28.25 -12.80
N CYS A 49 -9.98 -28.17 -11.67
CA CYS A 49 -8.53 -28.17 -11.59
C CYS A 49 -8.11 -29.26 -10.63
N SER A 50 -7.21 -30.14 -11.08
CA SER A 50 -6.62 -31.13 -10.20
C SER A 50 -5.28 -30.64 -9.69
N PHE A 51 -5.03 -30.80 -8.40
CA PHE A 51 -3.75 -30.45 -7.79
C PHE A 51 -3.30 -31.56 -6.84
N LEU A 52 -1.98 -31.69 -6.67
CA LEU A 52 -1.40 -32.58 -5.70
C LEU A 52 -1.30 -31.82 -4.37
N CYS A 53 -1.90 -32.34 -3.31
CA CYS A 53 -1.67 -31.81 -1.99
C CYS A 53 -0.24 -32.15 -1.58
N VAL A 54 0.61 -31.15 -1.42
CA VAL A 54 1.94 -31.30 -0.85
C VAL A 54 1.86 -31.01 0.64
N GLU A 55 2.75 -31.63 1.42
CA GLU A 55 2.94 -31.27 2.81
C GLU A 55 3.44 -29.82 2.82
N ALA A 56 2.56 -28.89 3.17
CA ALA A 56 2.97 -27.53 3.44
C ALA A 56 3.68 -27.59 4.79
N GLU A 57 4.91 -27.07 4.86
CA GLU A 57 5.38 -26.55 6.14
C GLU A 57 4.29 -25.59 6.62
N GLU A 58 3.70 -25.85 7.79
CA GLU A 58 2.87 -24.83 8.43
C GLU A 58 3.68 -23.54 8.34
N PRO A 59 3.15 -22.46 7.73
CA PRO A 59 3.79 -21.18 7.86
C PRO A 59 3.94 -21.02 9.36
N LEU A 60 5.19 -20.95 9.85
CA LEU A 60 5.49 -20.62 11.24
C LEU A 60 4.47 -19.56 11.62
N GLU A 61 3.67 -19.78 12.67
CA GLU A 61 2.71 -18.78 13.19
C GLU A 61 3.34 -17.42 12.93
N PRO A 62 2.77 -16.57 12.05
CA PRO A 62 3.50 -15.46 11.48
C PRO A 62 4.16 -14.73 12.63
N GLY A 63 5.49 -14.95 12.77
CA GLY A 63 6.24 -14.41 13.88
C GLY A 63 5.96 -12.91 13.85
N PRO A 64 5.79 -12.25 15.00
CA PRO A 64 5.20 -10.90 15.08
C PRO A 64 5.74 -10.07 13.92
N TYR A 65 4.86 -9.70 12.98
CA TYR A 65 5.25 -9.14 11.68
C TYR A 65 6.11 -7.90 11.95
N LYS A 66 7.43 -8.09 11.92
CA LYS A 66 8.40 -7.03 12.08
C LYS A 66 8.65 -6.55 10.68
N ASP A 67 7.79 -5.66 10.16
CA ASP A 67 8.21 -4.89 9.00
C ASP A 67 9.52 -4.19 9.37
N PRO A 68 10.66 -4.57 8.77
CA PRO A 68 11.90 -3.87 9.06
C PRO A 68 11.70 -2.44 8.53
N LEU A 69 11.76 -1.47 9.43
CA LEU A 69 11.72 -0.07 9.02
C LEU A 69 12.91 0.17 8.09
N VAL A 70 12.66 0.73 6.90
CA VAL A 70 13.74 1.11 6.00
C VAL A 70 14.55 2.19 6.69
N LYS A 71 15.82 1.91 6.90
CA LYS A 71 16.77 2.82 7.53
C LYS A 71 17.39 3.72 6.49
N LYS A 72 17.83 4.89 6.96
CA LYS A 72 18.63 5.81 6.14
C LYS A 72 19.87 5.14 5.54
N SER A 73 20.53 4.27 6.29
CA SER A 73 21.72 3.51 5.85
C SER A 73 21.47 2.54 4.69
N GLU A 74 20.20 2.28 4.33
CA GLU A 74 19.85 1.41 3.21
C GLU A 74 19.78 2.17 1.88
N ARG A 75 19.91 3.51 1.89
CA ARG A 75 19.98 4.30 0.65
C ARG A 75 21.18 3.88 -0.20
N ILE A 76 21.00 3.92 -1.51
CA ILE A 76 22.04 3.51 -2.46
C ILE A 76 22.74 4.77 -3.00
N PRO A 77 24.08 4.89 -2.86
CA PRO A 77 24.82 6.01 -3.45
C PRO A 77 24.53 6.17 -4.94
N GLY A 78 24.36 7.42 -5.39
CA GLY A 78 24.00 7.79 -6.76
C GLY A 78 22.51 7.65 -7.11
N ALA A 79 21.69 6.98 -6.29
CA ALA A 79 20.23 6.99 -6.46
C ALA A 79 19.62 8.29 -5.91
N PRO A 80 18.44 8.72 -6.38
CA PRO A 80 17.71 9.83 -5.78
C PRO A 80 17.47 9.63 -4.27
N CYS A 81 17.71 10.67 -3.49
CA CYS A 81 17.45 10.72 -2.06
C CYS A 81 16.05 11.30 -1.83
N MET A 82 15.22 10.58 -1.07
CA MET A 82 13.89 11.04 -0.71
C MET A 82 13.66 10.99 0.80
N SER A 83 12.81 11.91 1.27
CA SER A 83 12.36 11.99 2.65
C SER A 83 10.84 12.05 2.73
N VAL A 84 10.30 11.46 3.79
CA VAL A 84 8.85 11.40 4.04
C VAL A 84 8.57 11.99 5.41
N PHE A 85 7.59 12.88 5.46
CA PHE A 85 7.08 13.47 6.68
C PHE A 85 5.57 13.29 6.76
N LEU A 86 5.07 12.85 7.91
CA LEU A 86 3.65 12.72 8.19
C LEU A 86 3.17 13.82 9.11
N GLU A 87 2.01 14.38 8.80
CA GLU A 87 1.26 15.30 9.65
C GLU A 87 -0.19 14.86 9.73
N GLY A 88 -0.86 15.15 10.85
CA GLY A 88 -2.25 14.79 11.02
C GLY A 88 -2.82 15.39 12.30
N PRO A 89 -4.14 15.33 12.49
CA PRO A 89 -4.79 15.72 13.72
C PRO A 89 -4.28 14.90 14.92
N SER A 90 -4.32 15.49 16.11
CA SER A 90 -4.05 14.79 17.38
C SER A 90 -5.26 14.03 17.92
N GLU A 91 -6.42 14.16 17.27
CA GLU A 91 -7.69 13.58 17.70
C GLU A 91 -8.44 12.97 16.50
N MET A 92 -9.04 11.80 16.72
CA MET A 92 -9.93 11.13 15.78
C MET A 92 -11.30 10.97 16.45
N SER A 93 -12.34 11.60 15.89
CA SER A 93 -13.72 11.44 16.35
C SER A 93 -14.29 10.11 15.84
N LYS A 94 -15.10 9.45 16.67
CA LYS A 94 -15.82 8.24 16.26
C LYS A 94 -16.96 8.50 15.28
N THR A 95 -17.49 9.72 15.24
CA THR A 95 -18.81 9.97 14.65
C THR A 95 -18.87 11.13 13.66
N GLU A 96 -18.00 12.13 13.76
CA GLU A 96 -18.26 13.40 13.08
C GLU A 96 -17.33 13.73 11.90
N LYS A 97 -16.08 13.25 11.88
CA LYS A 97 -15.09 13.70 10.89
C LYS A 97 -14.16 12.60 10.40
N PRO A 98 -13.96 12.49 9.07
CA PRO A 98 -12.91 11.64 8.52
C PRO A 98 -11.53 12.13 8.98
N PHE A 99 -10.72 11.24 9.53
CA PHE A 99 -9.35 11.53 9.89
C PHE A 99 -8.46 11.43 8.65
N TYR A 100 -7.62 12.43 8.43
CA TYR A 100 -6.65 12.42 7.35
C TYR A 100 -5.23 12.55 7.89
N ALA A 101 -4.40 11.54 7.64
CA ALA A 101 -2.96 11.66 7.71
C ALA A 101 -2.46 12.21 6.37
N THR A 102 -1.73 13.32 6.41
CA THR A 102 -1.12 13.93 5.24
C THR A 102 0.35 13.52 5.19
N MET A 103 0.75 12.94 4.06
CA MET A 103 2.11 12.56 3.79
C MET A 103 2.73 13.55 2.82
N LYS A 104 3.83 14.17 3.24
CA LYS A 104 4.68 15.01 2.41
C LYS A 104 5.92 14.23 2.01
N ILE A 105 6.11 14.08 0.70
CA ILE A 105 7.24 13.37 0.11
C ILE A 105 8.12 14.40 -0.57
N THR A 106 9.40 14.44 -0.24
CA THR A 106 10.36 15.41 -0.78
C THR A 106 11.47 14.67 -1.52
N TYR A 107 11.83 15.17 -2.70
CA TYR A 107 13.04 14.77 -3.38
C TYR A 107 14.19 15.70 -2.96
N ASP A 108 15.19 15.17 -2.26
CA ASP A 108 16.23 15.96 -1.60
C ASP A 108 17.48 16.17 -2.48
N GLY A 109 17.60 15.46 -3.60
CA GLY A 109 18.80 15.45 -4.46
C GLY A 109 19.42 14.04 -4.57
N PRO A 110 20.60 13.87 -5.19
CA PRO A 110 21.29 12.58 -5.26
C PRO A 110 21.82 12.11 -3.89
N THR A 111 21.91 10.78 -3.69
CA THR A 111 22.46 10.18 -2.47
C THR A 111 23.99 10.07 -2.54
N ASN A 112 24.71 10.45 -1.48
CA ASN A 112 26.16 10.23 -1.35
C ASN A 112 26.53 8.89 -0.69
N GLU A 113 27.84 8.66 -0.53
CA GLU A 113 28.40 7.49 0.16
C GLU A 113 28.00 7.40 1.65
N ASP A 114 27.64 8.52 2.28
CA ASP A 114 27.16 8.60 3.67
C ASP A 114 25.63 8.44 3.79
N ASN A 115 24.95 8.08 2.70
CA ASN A 115 23.49 7.94 2.62
C ASN A 115 22.70 9.26 2.86
N GLU A 116 23.36 10.39 2.65
CA GLU A 116 22.83 11.75 2.74
C GLU A 116 22.53 12.33 1.36
N ALA A 117 21.65 13.33 1.32
CA ALA A 117 21.42 14.10 0.11
C ALA A 117 22.60 15.03 -0.17
N ILE A 118 23.01 15.12 -1.43
CA ILE A 118 23.94 16.14 -1.93
C ILE A 118 23.14 17.23 -2.62
N ASN A 119 23.48 18.48 -2.37
CA ASN A 119 22.92 19.63 -3.09
C ASN A 119 23.66 19.95 -4.41
N ASP A 120 24.55 19.06 -4.83
CA ASP A 120 25.33 19.19 -6.07
C ASP A 120 24.69 18.33 -7.16
N ASP A 121 24.64 18.85 -8.39
CA ASP A 121 23.98 18.24 -9.56
C ASP A 121 22.44 18.17 -9.45
N ILE A 122 21.83 19.35 -9.53
CA ILE A 122 20.38 19.62 -9.40
C ILE A 122 19.63 19.12 -10.65
N LYS A 123 19.45 17.81 -10.80
CA LYS A 123 18.65 17.22 -11.89
C LYS A 123 17.23 16.88 -11.42
N PRO A 124 16.20 17.26 -12.21
CA PRO A 124 14.85 16.74 -12.00
C PRO A 124 14.81 15.21 -12.12
N ILE A 125 13.79 14.62 -11.51
CA ILE A 125 13.50 13.19 -11.61
C ILE A 125 12.05 12.97 -11.98
N ILE A 126 11.77 11.85 -12.63
CA ILE A 126 10.44 11.25 -12.68
C ILE A 126 10.50 9.94 -11.91
N ILE A 127 9.55 9.75 -10.98
CA ILE A 127 9.42 8.54 -10.17
C ILE A 127 8.07 7.87 -10.41
N HIS A 128 8.03 6.55 -10.29
CA HIS A 128 6.79 5.80 -10.11
C HIS A 128 6.36 5.88 -8.64
N ASP A 129 5.20 6.48 -8.35
CA ASP A 129 4.85 6.86 -6.97
C ASP A 129 4.07 5.78 -6.19
N TYR A 130 4.00 4.56 -6.73
CA TYR A 130 3.37 3.37 -6.13
C TYR A 130 3.75 3.07 -4.66
N PRO A 131 5.02 3.18 -4.23
CA PRO A 131 5.40 2.88 -2.84
C PRO A 131 4.86 3.88 -1.82
N PHE A 132 4.28 4.98 -2.30
CA PHE A 132 3.58 6.00 -1.54
C PHE A 132 2.07 5.82 -1.66
N THR A 133 1.57 4.60 -1.90
CA THR A 133 0.14 4.29 -1.91
C THR A 133 -0.25 3.56 -0.62
N TYR A 134 -1.25 2.69 -0.61
CA TYR A 134 -1.85 2.09 0.59
C TYR A 134 -0.93 1.09 1.31
N GLU A 135 0.24 0.81 0.75
CA GLU A 135 1.22 -0.13 1.31
C GLU A 135 2.20 0.58 2.25
N HIS A 136 2.86 -0.20 3.14
CA HIS A 136 3.95 0.26 4.00
C HIS A 136 3.59 1.21 5.15
N PHE A 137 2.38 1.10 5.71
CA PHE A 137 2.03 1.81 6.93
C PHE A 137 1.96 0.88 8.13
N ARG A 138 2.32 1.42 9.29
CA ARG A 138 2.16 0.77 10.58
C ARG A 138 1.27 1.60 11.46
N LEU A 139 0.27 0.94 12.03
CA LEU A 139 -0.56 1.45 13.10
C LEU A 139 -0.22 0.74 14.41
N GLN A 140 0.00 1.50 15.47
CA GLN A 140 0.24 0.94 16.80
C GLN A 140 -0.69 1.61 17.81
N ARG A 141 -1.18 0.82 18.76
CA ARG A 141 -2.14 1.25 19.78
C ARG A 141 -1.51 1.23 21.16
N ARG A 142 -1.95 2.15 21.99
CA ARG A 142 -1.80 2.14 23.44
C ARG A 142 -3.19 2.32 24.07
N CYS A 143 -3.61 1.34 24.86
CA CYS A 143 -4.91 1.36 25.53
C CYS A 143 -4.96 2.42 26.63
N LEU A 144 -6.15 2.97 26.90
CA LEU A 144 -6.37 3.97 27.95
C LEU A 144 -5.95 3.51 29.35
N ASP A 145 -6.14 2.23 29.68
CA ASP A 145 -5.85 1.64 30.99
C ASP A 145 -4.36 1.25 31.18
N TYR A 146 -3.50 1.65 30.25
CA TYR A 146 -2.06 1.42 30.33
C TYR A 146 -1.43 2.13 31.55
N ASP A 147 -0.87 1.33 32.46
CA ASP A 147 -0.13 1.80 33.63
C ASP A 147 1.39 1.58 33.44
N PRO A 148 2.17 2.66 33.21
CA PRO A 148 3.61 2.56 33.01
C PRO A 148 4.36 1.98 34.21
N SER A 149 3.80 2.06 35.42
CA SER A 149 4.46 1.61 36.66
C SER A 149 4.47 0.08 36.82
N LYS A 150 3.62 -0.62 36.06
CA LYS A 150 3.56 -2.09 36.03
C LYS A 150 4.52 -2.71 35.00
N ASP A 151 5.15 -1.89 34.16
CA ASP A 151 6.05 -2.36 33.10
C ASP A 151 7.47 -2.60 33.66
N SER A 152 7.67 -3.77 34.25
CA SER A 152 8.86 -4.10 35.07
C SER A 152 10.15 -4.29 34.25
N ASN A 153 10.07 -4.29 32.92
CA ASN A 153 11.18 -4.69 32.04
C ASN A 153 11.86 -3.53 31.29
N GLY A 154 11.48 -2.27 31.54
CA GLY A 154 12.25 -1.08 31.15
C GLY A 154 12.57 -0.92 29.66
N ASN A 155 11.96 -1.70 28.76
CA ASN A 155 12.34 -1.74 27.34
C ASN A 155 11.17 -1.60 26.36
N SER A 156 9.99 -1.14 26.81
CA SER A 156 8.89 -0.86 25.90
C SER A 156 8.03 0.26 26.46
N THR A 157 7.98 1.41 25.79
CA THR A 157 6.75 2.19 25.74
C THR A 157 5.74 1.29 25.00
N GLN A 158 4.77 0.70 25.73
CA GLN A 158 3.95 -0.47 25.31
C GLN A 158 2.96 -0.20 24.15
N TRP A 159 3.46 0.35 23.06
CA TRP A 159 2.78 0.42 21.77
C TRP A 159 2.69 -0.98 21.19
N LYS A 160 1.48 -1.50 21.06
CA LYS A 160 1.21 -2.78 20.41
C LYS A 160 0.93 -2.53 18.94
N THR A 161 1.68 -3.17 18.05
CA THR A 161 1.36 -3.15 16.62
C THR A 161 0.04 -3.87 16.41
N TYR A 162 -0.91 -3.18 15.78
CA TYR A 162 -2.11 -3.82 15.26
C TYR A 162 -1.81 -4.29 13.86
N ILE A 163 -2.05 -5.57 13.61
CA ILE A 163 -2.00 -6.17 12.28
C ILE A 163 -3.41 -6.63 12.04
N ASP A 164 -4.05 -6.08 11.02
CA ASP A 164 -5.29 -6.63 10.49
C ASP A 164 -4.93 -7.93 9.77
N ASP A 165 -4.97 -9.04 10.50
CA ASP A 165 -4.75 -10.39 9.98
C ASP A 165 -5.94 -10.91 9.18
N GLU A 166 -7.07 -10.19 9.21
CA GLU A 166 -8.23 -10.40 8.34
C GLU A 166 -8.10 -9.66 7.00
N TYR A 167 -7.04 -8.87 6.78
CA TYR A 167 -6.71 -8.33 5.46
C TYR A 167 -6.39 -9.49 4.52
N ASN A 168 -7.43 -10.02 3.89
CA ASN A 168 -7.33 -10.89 2.74
C ASN A 168 -7.05 -9.95 1.55
N PRO A 169 -5.82 -9.85 1.03
CA PRO A 169 -5.56 -9.18 -0.23
C PRO A 169 -6.24 -10.04 -1.29
N GLY A 170 -7.56 -9.83 -1.47
CA GLY A 170 -8.43 -10.75 -2.18
C GLY A 170 -7.76 -11.23 -3.44
N TRP A 171 -7.62 -12.54 -3.58
CA TRP A 171 -6.94 -13.17 -4.71
C TRP A 171 -7.53 -12.62 -6.01
N ARG A 172 -6.82 -11.66 -6.63
CA ARG A 172 -7.19 -11.15 -7.94
C ARG A 172 -6.54 -12.08 -8.95
N ILE A 173 -7.36 -12.90 -9.61
CA ILE A 173 -6.96 -13.52 -10.86
C ILE A 173 -7.13 -12.44 -11.92
N VAL A 174 -6.02 -11.95 -12.43
CA VAL A 174 -5.94 -10.86 -13.41
C VAL A 174 -5.05 -11.35 -14.53
N ASP A 175 -5.69 -11.85 -15.59
CA ASP A 175 -5.03 -12.50 -16.75
C ASP A 175 -4.91 -11.55 -17.96
N GLU A 176 -5.27 -10.27 -17.82
CA GLU A 176 -5.12 -9.28 -18.87
C GLU A 176 -3.64 -8.86 -19.08
N PRO A 177 -3.25 -8.46 -20.30
CA PRO A 177 -1.87 -8.08 -20.59
C PRO A 177 -1.50 -6.76 -19.92
N ASP A 178 -0.19 -6.59 -19.66
CA ASP A 178 0.38 -5.34 -19.16
C ASP A 178 0.06 -4.15 -20.07
N VAL A 179 -0.18 -2.99 -19.45
CA VAL A 179 -0.65 -1.77 -20.11
C VAL A 179 0.52 -0.80 -20.27
N GLU A 180 0.65 -0.23 -21.46
CA GLU A 180 1.59 0.85 -21.75
C GLU A 180 1.09 2.17 -21.16
N VAL A 181 1.93 2.79 -20.34
CA VAL A 181 1.64 4.05 -19.65
C VAL A 181 2.77 5.03 -19.90
N ASN A 182 2.42 6.28 -20.22
CA ASN A 182 3.40 7.34 -20.39
C ASN A 182 3.88 7.82 -19.02
N VAL A 183 5.18 8.02 -18.85
CA VAL A 183 5.77 8.40 -17.56
C VAL A 183 5.44 9.84 -17.14
N THR A 184 4.80 10.62 -18.01
CA THR A 184 4.29 11.96 -17.69
C THR A 184 2.86 11.94 -17.14
N ASP A 185 2.23 10.77 -17.05
CA ASP A 185 0.90 10.61 -16.47
C ASP A 185 0.93 10.85 -14.95
N PRO A 186 0.28 11.92 -14.45
CA PRO A 186 0.32 12.29 -13.04
C PRO A 186 -0.49 11.35 -12.13
N GLU A 187 -1.21 10.37 -12.69
CA GLU A 187 -1.88 9.33 -11.90
C GLU A 187 -0.88 8.32 -11.32
N PHE A 188 0.17 7.98 -12.07
CA PHE A 188 1.13 6.93 -11.72
C PHE A 188 2.55 7.45 -11.47
N PHE A 189 2.89 8.61 -12.03
CA PHE A 189 4.24 9.16 -11.99
C PHE A 189 4.28 10.59 -11.42
N ARG A 190 5.42 10.94 -10.85
CA ARG A 190 5.70 12.28 -10.33
C ARG A 190 7.00 12.81 -10.88
N SER A 191 6.94 13.95 -11.57
CA SER A 191 8.11 14.76 -11.89
C SER A 191 8.41 15.71 -10.75
N LEU A 192 9.65 15.73 -10.27
CA LEU A 192 10.09 16.52 -9.12
C LEU A 192 11.44 17.18 -9.40
N LYS A 193 11.58 18.44 -9.00
CA LYS A 193 12.87 19.13 -8.89
C LYS A 193 13.49 18.88 -7.50
N PRO A 194 14.81 18.97 -7.35
CA PRO A 194 15.42 18.90 -6.01
C PRO A 194 14.83 19.96 -5.07
N GLY A 195 14.48 19.54 -3.86
CA GLY A 195 13.76 20.33 -2.86
C GLY A 195 12.24 20.41 -3.08
N GLU A 196 11.71 19.91 -4.19
CA GLU A 196 10.27 19.87 -4.44
C GLU A 196 9.60 18.74 -3.64
N SER A 197 8.39 19.00 -3.19
CA SER A 197 7.57 18.04 -2.48
C SER A 197 6.21 17.89 -3.13
N PHE A 198 5.66 16.67 -3.08
CA PHE A 198 4.25 16.42 -3.32
C PHE A 198 3.59 15.85 -2.07
N VAL A 199 2.25 15.89 -2.06
CA VAL A 199 1.45 15.53 -0.90
C VAL A 199 0.43 14.47 -1.26
N ARG A 200 0.29 13.46 -0.40
CA ARG A 200 -0.80 12.47 -0.43
C ARG A 200 -1.58 12.51 0.87
N LYS A 201 -2.90 12.30 0.79
CA LYS A 201 -3.78 12.24 1.95
C LYS A 201 -4.30 10.82 2.12
N TYR A 202 -4.16 10.29 3.32
CA TYR A 202 -4.65 8.99 3.71
C TYR A 202 -5.80 9.16 4.66
N ARG A 203 -6.96 8.65 4.26
CA ARG A 203 -8.13 8.57 5.11
C ARG A 203 -7.95 7.38 6.03
N LEU A 204 -7.98 7.62 7.33
CA LEU A 204 -8.11 6.57 8.34
C LEU A 204 -9.52 6.65 8.91
N GLU A 205 -10.16 5.51 8.99
CA GLU A 205 -11.52 5.34 9.48
C GLU A 205 -11.50 4.54 10.79
N ILE A 206 -12.62 4.59 11.51
CA ILE A 206 -12.75 3.82 12.76
C ILE A 206 -12.62 2.32 12.53
N PHE A 207 -13.02 1.82 11.36
CA PHE A 207 -12.86 0.41 11.00
C PHE A 207 -11.42 0.02 10.65
N ASP A 208 -10.52 0.97 10.43
CA ASP A 208 -9.07 0.72 10.29
C ASP A 208 -8.38 0.57 11.67
N LEU A 209 -9.07 0.96 12.75
CA LEU A 209 -8.60 0.76 14.12
C LEU A 209 -8.96 -0.63 14.63
N HIS A 210 -8.38 -1.04 15.76
CA HIS A 210 -8.72 -2.32 16.37
C HIS A 210 -10.22 -2.39 16.74
N PRO A 211 -10.93 -3.53 16.53
CA PRO A 211 -12.38 -3.61 16.72
C PRO A 211 -12.90 -3.23 18.12
N ASP A 212 -12.10 -3.45 19.17
CA ASP A 212 -12.45 -3.09 20.56
C ASP A 212 -12.02 -1.66 20.96
N THR A 213 -11.68 -0.80 20.00
CA THR A 213 -11.21 0.58 20.27
C THR A 213 -12.24 1.37 21.09
N VAL A 214 -11.79 1.96 22.19
CA VAL A 214 -12.61 2.83 23.06
C VAL A 214 -12.12 4.27 23.03
N VAL A 215 -12.99 5.19 23.46
CA VAL A 215 -12.61 6.60 23.65
C VAL A 215 -11.47 6.67 24.68
N GLY A 216 -10.45 7.48 24.39
CA GLY A 216 -9.24 7.63 25.19
C GLY A 216 -8.06 6.75 24.76
N ASP A 217 -8.28 5.76 23.89
CA ASP A 217 -7.15 5.02 23.31
C ASP A 217 -6.29 5.93 22.44
N THR A 218 -4.96 5.75 22.54
CA THR A 218 -4.01 6.46 21.69
C THR A 218 -3.49 5.55 20.59
N TYR A 219 -3.36 6.10 19.39
CA TYR A 219 -2.73 5.45 18.25
C TYR A 219 -1.53 6.25 17.77
N ARG A 220 -0.56 5.57 17.16
CA ARG A 220 0.48 6.19 16.36
C ARG A 220 0.58 5.53 15.00
N TYR A 221 0.69 6.37 13.98
CA TYR A 221 0.72 6.02 12.57
C TYR A 221 2.06 6.40 11.96
N GLN A 222 2.66 5.50 11.19
CA GLN A 222 3.99 5.68 10.60
C GLN A 222 4.06 5.06 9.21
N TYR A 223 4.73 5.73 8.28
CA TYR A 223 5.20 5.12 7.05
C TYR A 223 6.48 4.33 7.35
N CYS A 224 6.47 3.02 7.14
CA CYS A 224 7.57 2.10 7.43
C CYS A 224 8.80 2.30 6.53
N GLY A 225 8.66 3.09 5.46
CA GLY A 225 9.64 3.16 4.39
C GLY A 225 9.30 2.19 3.26
N GLY A 226 9.91 2.40 2.10
CA GLY A 226 9.60 1.62 0.90
C GLY A 226 10.69 1.71 -0.15
N ARG A 227 10.46 1.00 -1.26
CA ARG A 227 11.34 1.03 -2.42
C ARG A 227 10.60 1.61 -3.61
N VAL A 228 11.13 2.65 -4.23
CA VAL A 228 10.68 3.08 -5.57
C VAL A 228 11.34 2.17 -6.59
N ASP A 229 10.50 1.42 -7.29
CA ASP A 229 10.87 0.40 -8.25
C ASP A 229 11.37 0.97 -9.57
N TRP A 230 10.89 2.16 -9.95
CA TRP A 230 11.25 2.78 -11.21
C TRP A 230 11.41 4.30 -11.11
N TRP A 231 12.45 4.82 -11.74
CA TRP A 231 12.70 6.26 -11.85
C TRP A 231 13.65 6.59 -13.01
N ILE A 232 13.65 7.85 -13.45
CA ILE A 232 14.57 8.36 -14.48
C ILE A 232 14.97 9.82 -14.19
N TRP A 233 16.19 10.20 -14.56
CA TRP A 233 16.66 11.59 -14.53
C TRP A 233 16.06 12.38 -15.69
N GLY A 234 15.58 13.59 -15.43
CA GLY A 234 14.98 14.47 -16.44
C GLY A 234 13.58 14.91 -16.04
N ASP A 235 13.00 15.83 -16.79
CA ASP A 235 11.64 16.31 -16.59
C ASP A 235 10.65 15.73 -17.61
N CYS A 236 9.38 16.10 -17.47
CA CYS A 236 8.32 15.64 -18.38
C CYS A 236 8.54 16.08 -19.84
N GLU A 237 9.25 17.18 -20.11
CA GLU A 237 9.52 17.62 -21.48
C GLU A 237 10.54 16.68 -22.14
N GLU A 238 11.62 16.38 -21.43
CA GLU A 238 12.65 15.42 -21.87
C GLU A 238 12.07 14.01 -22.07
N HIS A 239 11.14 13.60 -21.21
CA HIS A 239 10.54 12.28 -21.21
C HIS A 239 9.13 12.20 -21.80
N ALA A 240 8.68 13.20 -22.56
CA ALA A 240 7.32 13.24 -23.13
C ALA A 240 6.92 12.00 -23.95
N LYS A 241 7.90 11.27 -24.51
CA LYS A 241 7.70 10.06 -25.32
C LYS A 241 8.12 8.77 -24.61
N THR A 242 8.51 8.86 -23.35
CA THR A 242 8.94 7.69 -22.57
C THR A 242 7.71 6.95 -22.08
N VAL A 243 7.68 5.65 -22.35
CA VAL A 243 6.57 4.76 -22.01
C VAL A 243 7.14 3.55 -21.29
N VAL A 244 6.44 3.12 -20.25
CA VAL A 244 6.73 1.90 -19.49
C VAL A 244 5.48 1.03 -19.45
N LYS A 245 5.61 -0.21 -18.99
CA LYS A 245 4.45 -1.09 -18.76
C LYS A 245 4.17 -1.24 -17.28
N LEU A 246 2.91 -1.06 -16.93
CA LEU A 246 2.33 -1.42 -15.64
C LEU A 246 1.51 -2.70 -15.80
N PRO A 247 1.27 -3.47 -14.73
CA PRO A 247 0.36 -4.61 -14.81
C PRO A 247 -1.04 -4.19 -15.24
N CYS A 248 -1.87 -5.12 -15.70
CA CYS A 248 -3.20 -4.82 -16.24
C CYS A 248 -4.15 -4.10 -15.27
N TRP A 249 -3.95 -4.23 -13.96
CA TRP A 249 -4.71 -3.48 -12.95
C TRP A 249 -4.10 -2.12 -12.58
N LEU A 250 -3.04 -1.68 -13.28
CA LEU A 250 -2.32 -0.40 -13.21
C LEU A 250 -1.69 -0.03 -11.85
N HIS A 251 -2.14 -0.64 -10.76
CA HIS A 251 -1.67 -0.40 -9.41
C HIS A 251 -0.70 -1.51 -8.98
N GLY A 252 0.48 -1.50 -9.59
CA GLY A 252 1.58 -2.40 -9.25
C GLY A 252 2.88 -1.85 -9.81
N ARG A 253 3.99 -2.57 -9.59
CA ARG A 253 5.32 -2.14 -10.05
C ARG A 253 5.41 -2.09 -11.57
N VAL A 254 6.33 -1.27 -12.07
CA VAL A 254 6.74 -1.28 -13.47
C VAL A 254 7.30 -2.66 -13.82
N VAL A 255 6.70 -3.29 -14.83
CA VAL A 255 7.09 -4.62 -15.32
C VAL A 255 8.01 -4.55 -16.53
N ASN A 256 7.95 -3.45 -17.29
CA ASN A 256 8.84 -3.20 -18.42
C ASN A 256 9.20 -1.69 -18.50
N PRO A 257 10.48 -1.31 -18.48
CA PRO A 257 11.64 -2.19 -18.41
C PRO A 257 11.74 -2.93 -17.08
N ALA A 258 12.12 -4.21 -17.16
CA ALA A 258 12.42 -4.99 -15.98
C ALA A 258 13.68 -4.45 -15.29
N ASP A 259 13.75 -4.54 -13.97
CA ASP A 259 14.92 -4.13 -13.18
C ASP A 259 15.34 -2.66 -13.37
N ASN A 260 14.38 -1.77 -13.67
CA ASN A 260 14.63 -0.33 -13.81
C ASN A 260 15.75 0.01 -14.82
N ASP A 261 15.90 -0.77 -15.91
CA ASP A 261 17.03 -0.72 -16.84
C ASP A 261 18.43 -0.77 -16.17
N GLY A 262 18.55 -1.49 -15.05
CA GLY A 262 19.79 -1.58 -14.27
C GLY A 262 20.09 -0.37 -13.39
N ARG A 263 19.18 0.62 -13.29
CA ARG A 263 19.31 1.70 -12.30
C ARG A 263 19.00 1.18 -10.90
N PRO A 264 19.70 1.65 -9.86
CA PRO A 264 19.40 1.26 -8.48
C PRO A 264 17.98 1.68 -8.10
N VAL A 265 17.30 0.94 -7.23
CA VAL A 265 16.02 1.39 -6.64
C VAL A 265 16.25 2.59 -5.71
N ILE A 266 15.22 3.40 -5.49
CA ILE A 266 15.28 4.43 -4.42
C ILE A 266 14.79 3.79 -3.12
N MET A 267 15.65 3.77 -2.11
CA MET A 267 15.26 3.34 -0.77
C MET A 267 14.78 4.55 0.04
N VAL A 268 13.51 4.54 0.41
CA VAL A 268 12.86 5.62 1.15
C VAL A 268 12.77 5.22 2.63
N PRO A 269 13.44 5.96 3.54
CA PRO A 269 13.39 5.64 4.97
C PRO A 269 11.99 5.84 5.59
N SER A 270 11.79 5.22 6.76
CA SER A 270 10.57 5.42 7.55
C SER A 270 10.37 6.87 7.96
N SER A 271 9.11 7.31 8.06
CA SER A 271 8.74 8.66 8.50
C SER A 271 8.81 8.84 10.02
N ASN A 272 8.51 10.07 10.47
CA ASN A 272 8.05 10.34 11.83
C ASN A 272 6.69 9.68 12.12
N PHE A 273 6.28 9.74 13.39
CA PHE A 273 4.95 9.33 13.83
C PHE A 273 3.95 10.49 13.76
N VAL A 274 2.71 10.16 13.43
CA VAL A 274 1.52 10.94 13.79
C VAL A 274 0.84 10.22 14.93
N GLU A 275 0.69 10.89 16.07
CA GLU A 275 -0.03 10.33 17.23
C GLU A 275 -1.40 11.00 17.38
N PHE A 276 -2.42 10.20 17.63
CA PHE A 276 -3.79 10.69 17.83
C PHE A 276 -4.54 9.91 18.91
N THR A 277 -5.49 10.58 19.56
CA THR A 277 -6.37 9.98 20.56
C THR A 277 -7.78 9.84 20.00
N VAL A 278 -8.44 8.72 20.31
CA VAL A 278 -9.84 8.49 19.94
C VAL A 278 -10.74 9.28 20.87
N VAL A 279 -11.59 10.14 20.31
CA VAL A 279 -12.58 10.96 21.02
C VAL A 279 -13.99 10.62 20.54
N GLU A 280 -15.02 11.18 21.20
CA GLU A 280 -16.43 10.98 20.79
C GLU A 280 -16.72 11.44 19.35
#